data_AF-A0A520DVW5-F1
#
_entry.id   AF-A0A520DVW5-F1
#
_cell.length_a   1.000
_cell.length_b   1.000
_cell.length_c   1.000
_cell.angle_alpha   90.00
_cell.angle_beta   90.00
_cell.angle_gamma   90.00
#
_symmetry.space_group_name_H-M   'P 1'
#
loop_
_entity.id
_entity.type
_entity.pdbx_description
1 polymer ?
#
loop_
_entity_poly.entity_id
_entity_poly.type
_entity_poly.pdbx_seq_one_letter_code
_entity_poly.pdbx_strand_id
1 'polypeptide(L)'
;IDIAGLYKTSTTMFGKDAILSAGANISNIGTKMSYSDGGQSYFLPTNFKLGGASTIVIDDFSTFTFALDLNKLLVPTQPIYDSNNNIVSGKDPNRSVPAGIFGSFTDAPGGFSEELKEVGISTGFEYWYNQQFAVRGGYNYQSPQKGDSRYFTLGAGLKYNVFNIDFAYLIANAQSSPLANTLRFSLLFNFGDKKTFK
;
A
#
# COMPACT_ATOMS: atom_id res chain seq x y z
N ILE A 1 10.37 1.43 -13.19
CA ILE A 1 9.52 2.55 -13.65
C ILE A 1 8.28 2.54 -12.80
N ASP A 2 7.89 3.72 -12.32
CA ASP A 2 6.69 3.91 -11.51
C ASP A 2 5.80 4.97 -12.17
N ILE A 3 4.49 4.74 -12.14
CA ILE A 3 3.48 5.67 -12.68
C ILE A 3 2.46 5.91 -11.57
N ALA A 4 2.34 7.15 -11.13
CA ALA A 4 1.41 7.53 -10.07
C ALA A 4 0.60 8.76 -10.46
N GLY A 5 -0.65 8.79 -10.03
CA GLY A 5 -1.56 9.93 -10.15
C GLY A 5 -2.26 10.18 -8.82
N LEU A 6 -2.42 11.45 -8.47
CA LEU A 6 -3.12 11.89 -7.27
C LEU A 6 -4.08 13.02 -7.63
N TYR A 7 -5.35 12.85 -7.29
CA TYR A 7 -6.40 13.84 -7.44
C TYR A 7 -6.85 14.29 -6.06
N LYS A 8 -6.98 15.61 -5.85
CA LYS A 8 -7.49 16.20 -4.61
C LYS A 8 -8.57 17.22 -4.95
N THR A 9 -9.67 17.19 -4.21
CA THR A 9 -10.76 18.15 -4.35
C THR A 9 -11.24 18.59 -2.98
N SER A 10 -11.44 19.89 -2.83
CA SER A 10 -12.08 20.45 -1.64
C SER A 10 -13.59 20.31 -1.78
N THR A 11 -14.26 19.95 -0.70
CA THR A 11 -15.71 19.78 -0.62
C THR A 11 -16.17 20.10 0.79
N THR A 12 -17.47 20.07 1.03
CA THR A 12 -18.05 20.22 2.37
C THR A 12 -18.72 18.92 2.75
N MET A 13 -18.30 18.32 3.86
CA MET A 13 -18.91 17.11 4.44
C MET A 13 -19.36 17.40 5.85
N PHE A 14 -20.57 16.99 6.21
CA PHE A 14 -21.14 17.19 7.57
C PHE A 14 -21.12 18.67 8.03
N GLY A 15 -21.26 19.61 7.09
CA GLY A 15 -21.19 21.05 7.37
C GLY A 15 -19.79 21.58 7.69
N LYS A 16 -18.75 20.76 7.46
CA LYS A 16 -17.34 21.13 7.66
C LYS A 16 -16.55 21.01 6.35
N ASP A 17 -15.47 21.77 6.25
CA ASP A 17 -14.56 21.67 5.13
C ASP A 17 -13.87 20.30 5.11
N ALA A 18 -13.86 19.69 3.95
CA ALA A 18 -13.27 18.39 3.73
C ALA A 18 -12.45 18.37 2.44
N ILE A 19 -11.38 17.58 2.43
CA ILE A 19 -10.54 17.33 1.27
C ILE A 19 -10.68 15.85 0.94
N LEU A 20 -11.25 15.57 -0.23
CA LEU A 20 -11.25 14.24 -0.80
C LEU A 20 -10.02 14.06 -1.65
N SER A 21 -9.37 12.92 -1.48
CA SER A 21 -8.22 12.49 -2.27
C SER A 21 -8.49 11.13 -2.87
N ALA A 22 -8.12 10.95 -4.14
CA ALA A 22 -8.09 9.66 -4.81
C ALA A 22 -6.76 9.53 -5.54
N GLY A 23 -6.14 8.37 -5.46
CA GLY A 23 -4.82 8.15 -6.07
C GLY A 23 -4.66 6.74 -6.58
N ALA A 24 -3.86 6.59 -7.62
CA ALA A 24 -3.48 5.29 -8.16
C ALA A 24 -1.97 5.28 -8.42
N ASN A 25 -1.33 4.13 -8.22
CA ASN A 25 0.09 3.93 -8.46
C ASN A 25 0.32 2.53 -9.03
N ILE A 26 1.10 2.44 -10.10
CA ILE A 26 1.73 1.20 -10.55
C ILE A 26 3.23 1.38 -10.37
N SER A 27 3.82 0.61 -9.45
CA SER A 27 5.25 0.66 -9.12
C SER A 27 6.00 -0.59 -9.55
N ASN A 28 7.32 -0.50 -9.64
CA ASN A 28 8.27 -1.56 -9.94
C ASN A 28 8.11 -2.20 -11.34
N ILE A 29 7.63 -1.43 -12.33
CA ILE A 29 7.60 -1.91 -13.72
C ILE A 29 9.04 -1.99 -14.24
N GLY A 30 9.49 -3.18 -14.61
CA GLY A 30 10.84 -3.39 -15.14
C GLY A 30 11.06 -4.80 -15.69
N THR A 31 12.26 -5.03 -16.24
CA THR A 31 12.65 -6.33 -16.79
C THR A 31 12.76 -7.40 -15.71
N LYS A 32 12.68 -8.68 -16.11
CA LYS A 32 12.90 -9.79 -15.20
C LYS A 32 14.34 -9.79 -14.68
N MET A 33 14.53 -10.22 -13.44
CA MET A 33 15.84 -10.35 -12.79
C MET A 33 16.30 -11.81 -12.78
N SER A 34 17.53 -12.08 -13.20
CA SER A 34 18.17 -13.37 -12.96
C SER A 34 19.15 -13.25 -11.79
N TYR A 35 19.21 -14.28 -10.95
CA TYR A 35 20.13 -14.37 -9.81
C TYR A 35 21.34 -15.27 -10.09
N SER A 36 21.39 -15.91 -11.26
CA SER A 36 22.51 -16.74 -11.71
C SER A 36 22.68 -16.67 -13.23
N ASP A 37 23.92 -16.84 -13.69
CA ASP A 37 24.23 -16.90 -15.12
C ASP A 37 23.59 -18.16 -15.73
N GLY A 38 22.70 -17.95 -16.72
CA GLY A 38 21.90 -19.03 -17.34
C GLY A 38 20.73 -19.53 -16.49
N GLY A 39 20.43 -18.87 -15.36
CA GLY A 39 19.29 -19.19 -14.50
C GLY A 39 17.94 -18.72 -15.04
N GLN A 40 16.87 -19.09 -14.33
CA GLN A 40 15.53 -18.59 -14.62
C GLN A 40 15.41 -17.10 -14.23
N SER A 41 14.75 -16.32 -15.08
CA SER A 41 14.49 -14.91 -14.81
C SER A 41 13.15 -14.72 -14.11
N TYR A 42 13.15 -13.98 -13.01
CA TYR A 42 11.99 -13.74 -12.16
C TYR A 42 11.38 -12.35 -12.39
N PHE A 43 10.06 -12.24 -12.28
CA PHE A 43 9.40 -10.93 -12.37
C PHE A 43 9.78 -10.05 -11.18
N LEU A 44 10.00 -8.76 -11.44
CA LEU A 44 9.99 -7.76 -10.38
C LEU A 44 8.59 -7.69 -9.77
N PRO A 45 8.47 -7.41 -8.46
CA PRO A 45 7.19 -7.30 -7.77
C PRO A 45 6.47 -6.01 -8.20
N THR A 46 5.91 -6.03 -9.41
CA THR A 46 5.10 -4.95 -9.95
C THR A 46 3.85 -4.86 -9.08
N ASN A 47 3.58 -3.69 -8.53
CA ASN A 47 2.49 -3.52 -7.57
C ASN A 47 1.54 -2.42 -8.03
N PHE A 48 0.26 -2.74 -8.03
CA PHE A 48 -0.81 -1.78 -8.21
C PHE A 48 -1.39 -1.37 -6.85
N LYS A 49 -1.51 -0.07 -6.63
CA LYS A 49 -2.18 0.50 -5.48
C LYS A 49 -3.24 1.49 -5.95
N LEU A 50 -4.45 1.35 -5.44
CA LEU A 50 -5.55 2.29 -5.63
C LEU A 50 -6.04 2.74 -4.26
N GLY A 51 -6.09 4.04 -4.03
CA GLY A 51 -6.34 4.61 -2.71
C GLY A 51 -7.33 5.76 -2.74
N GLY A 52 -8.05 5.92 -1.64
CA GLY A 52 -8.93 7.04 -1.37
C GLY A 52 -8.75 7.53 0.06
N ALA A 53 -8.83 8.84 0.26
CA ALA A 53 -8.81 9.43 1.59
C ALA A 53 -9.80 10.59 1.69
N SER A 54 -10.42 10.73 2.87
CA SER A 54 -11.26 11.86 3.23
C SER A 54 -10.66 12.53 4.45
N THR A 55 -10.28 13.79 4.31
CA THR A 55 -9.75 14.63 5.38
C THR A 55 -10.80 15.65 5.76
N ILE A 56 -11.24 15.67 7.00
CA ILE A 56 -12.27 16.57 7.53
C ILE A 56 -11.57 17.53 8.49
N VAL A 57 -11.75 18.83 8.26
CA VAL A 57 -11.31 19.88 9.18
C VAL A 57 -12.39 20.03 10.25
N ILE A 58 -12.09 19.57 11.46
CA ILE A 58 -13.06 19.58 12.56
C ILE A 58 -13.18 20.99 13.13
N ASP A 59 -12.05 21.65 13.36
CA ASP A 59 -11.94 23.02 13.87
C ASP A 59 -10.61 23.61 13.40
N ASP A 60 -10.29 24.83 13.82
CA ASP A 60 -9.07 25.55 13.42
C ASP A 60 -7.76 24.82 13.80
N PHE A 61 -7.83 23.87 14.73
CA PHE A 61 -6.68 23.13 15.24
C PHE A 61 -6.72 21.63 14.90
N SER A 62 -7.91 21.05 14.70
CA SER A 62 -8.13 19.62 14.62
C SER A 62 -8.48 19.18 13.21
N THR A 63 -7.71 18.25 12.66
CA THR A 63 -7.99 17.64 11.35
C THR A 63 -8.02 16.13 11.50
N PHE A 64 -9.04 15.49 10.94
CA PHE A 64 -9.18 14.04 10.96
C PHE A 64 -9.19 13.50 9.52
N THR A 65 -8.36 12.52 9.24
CA THR A 65 -8.28 11.86 7.94
C THR A 65 -8.62 10.39 8.10
N PHE A 66 -9.46 9.87 7.21
CA PHE A 66 -9.66 8.46 7.01
C PHE A 66 -9.15 8.06 5.62
N ALA A 67 -8.46 6.93 5.51
CA ALA A 67 -7.89 6.44 4.28
C ALA A 67 -8.17 4.94 4.09
N LEU A 68 -8.36 4.56 2.83
CA LEU A 68 -8.55 3.19 2.37
C LEU A 68 -7.71 2.98 1.11
N ASP A 69 -6.81 2.02 1.15
CA ASP A 69 -5.99 1.59 0.03
C ASP A 69 -6.25 0.12 -0.31
N LEU A 70 -6.34 -0.18 -1.60
CA LEU A 70 -6.35 -1.51 -2.17
C LEU A 70 -5.00 -1.75 -2.85
N ASN A 71 -4.35 -2.88 -2.58
CA ASN A 71 -3.09 -3.25 -3.20
C ASN A 71 -3.18 -4.63 -3.87
N LYS A 72 -2.64 -4.78 -5.08
CA LYS A 72 -2.53 -6.07 -5.77
C LYS A 72 -1.18 -6.16 -6.46
N LEU A 73 -0.54 -7.33 -6.37
CA LEU A 73 0.66 -7.62 -7.15
C LEU A 73 0.26 -7.94 -8.59
N LEU A 74 0.87 -7.26 -9.54
CA LEU A 74 0.69 -7.45 -10.97
C LEU A 74 1.74 -8.42 -11.53
N VAL A 75 1.91 -9.54 -10.85
CA VAL A 75 2.81 -10.62 -11.24
C VAL A 75 2.01 -11.88 -11.56
N PRO A 76 2.48 -12.73 -12.48
CA PRO A 76 1.83 -14.00 -12.77
C PRO A 76 1.62 -14.87 -11.53
N THR A 77 0.38 -15.30 -11.30
CA THR A 77 0.09 -16.34 -10.31
C THR A 77 0.57 -17.70 -10.80
N GLN A 78 1.15 -18.50 -9.90
CA GLN A 78 1.66 -19.83 -10.26
C GLN A 78 0.51 -20.77 -10.65
N PRO A 79 0.59 -21.44 -11.82
CA PRO A 79 -0.42 -22.42 -12.20
C PRO A 79 -0.28 -23.72 -11.40
N ILE A 80 -1.33 -24.54 -11.45
CA ILE A 80 -1.32 -25.90 -10.90
C ILE A 80 -0.83 -26.85 -12.00
N TYR A 81 0.20 -27.63 -11.69
CA TYR A 81 0.78 -28.63 -12.58
C TYR A 81 0.26 -30.04 -12.26
N ASP A 82 0.11 -30.90 -13.28
CA ASP A 82 -0.09 -32.34 -13.08
C ASP A 82 1.24 -33.05 -12.77
N SER A 83 1.18 -34.36 -12.48
CA SER A 83 2.37 -35.19 -12.27
C SER A 83 3.30 -35.28 -13.49
N ASN A 84 2.87 -34.81 -14.67
CA ASN A 84 3.62 -34.77 -15.91
C ASN A 84 4.10 -33.35 -16.28
N ASN A 85 4.01 -32.38 -15.35
CA ASN A 85 4.35 -30.97 -15.54
C ASN A 85 3.52 -30.21 -16.61
N ASN A 86 2.33 -30.71 -16.97
CA ASN A 86 1.37 -29.95 -17.77
C ASN A 86 0.55 -29.04 -16.86
N ILE A 87 0.17 -27.86 -17.38
CA ILE A 87 -0.70 -26.93 -16.66
C ILE A 87 -2.12 -27.48 -16.65
N VAL A 88 -2.63 -27.78 -15.46
CA VAL A 88 -4.01 -28.26 -15.22
C VAL A 88 -4.96 -27.08 -15.01
N SER A 89 -4.50 -26.03 -14.32
CA SER A 89 -5.28 -24.81 -14.09
C SER A 89 -4.35 -23.61 -13.92
N GLY A 90 -4.80 -22.43 -14.35
CA GLY A 90 -4.00 -21.21 -14.41
C GLY A 90 -3.39 -20.96 -15.80
N LYS A 91 -2.54 -19.93 -15.91
CA LYS A 91 -1.88 -19.55 -17.17
C LYS A 91 -0.38 -19.76 -17.10
N ASP A 92 0.26 -19.89 -18.26
CA ASP A 92 1.71 -20.00 -18.36
C ASP A 92 2.40 -18.81 -17.63
N PRO A 93 3.24 -19.10 -16.61
CA PRO A 93 3.97 -18.06 -15.88
C PRO A 93 5.10 -17.48 -16.74
N ASN A 94 5.57 -18.17 -17.78
CA ASN A 94 6.67 -17.72 -18.62
C ASN A 94 6.18 -16.81 -19.77
N ARG A 95 5.66 -15.65 -19.38
CA ARG A 95 5.21 -14.61 -20.31
C ARG A 95 6.08 -13.35 -20.24
N SER A 96 5.91 -12.45 -21.22
CA SER A 96 6.56 -11.13 -21.20
C SER A 96 6.05 -10.28 -20.03
N VAL A 97 6.80 -9.26 -19.62
CA VAL A 97 6.42 -8.39 -18.49
C VAL A 97 5.06 -7.70 -18.72
N PRO A 98 4.77 -7.10 -19.88
CA PRO A 98 3.45 -6.52 -20.13
C PRO A 98 2.32 -7.56 -20.09
N ALA A 99 2.55 -8.75 -20.66
CA ALA A 99 1.58 -9.84 -20.60
C ALA A 99 1.36 -10.35 -19.16
N GLY A 100 2.40 -10.30 -18.32
CA GLY A 100 2.31 -10.59 -16.88
C GLY A 100 1.39 -9.60 -16.18
N ILE A 101 1.65 -8.30 -16.37
CA ILE A 101 0.92 -7.18 -15.76
C ILE A 101 -0.57 -7.18 -16.13
N PHE A 102 -0.90 -7.30 -17.42
CA PHE A 102 -2.31 -7.30 -17.83
C PHE A 102 -3.00 -8.65 -17.60
N GLY A 103 -2.22 -9.74 -17.58
CA GLY A 103 -2.74 -11.09 -17.37
C GLY A 103 -3.04 -11.43 -15.91
N SER A 104 -2.39 -10.76 -14.95
CA SER A 104 -2.48 -11.04 -13.49
C SER A 104 -3.84 -10.77 -12.84
N PHE A 105 -4.82 -10.30 -13.61
CA PHE A 105 -6.19 -10.11 -13.13
C PHE A 105 -7.10 -11.32 -13.43
N THR A 106 -6.61 -12.28 -14.22
CA THR A 106 -7.41 -13.39 -14.76
C THR A 106 -6.61 -14.69 -14.84
N ASP A 107 -5.54 -14.82 -14.06
CA ASP A 107 -4.62 -15.95 -14.16
C ASP A 107 -4.62 -16.87 -12.94
N ALA A 108 -5.31 -16.49 -11.86
CA ALA A 108 -5.46 -17.34 -10.70
C ALA A 108 -6.23 -18.64 -11.04
N PRO A 109 -5.70 -19.81 -10.64
CA PRO A 109 -6.28 -21.12 -10.94
C PRO A 109 -7.65 -21.37 -10.27
N GLY A 110 -7.92 -20.71 -9.14
CA GLY A 110 -9.21 -20.69 -8.44
C GLY A 110 -10.17 -19.59 -8.92
N GLY A 111 -9.85 -18.92 -10.04
CA GLY A 111 -10.69 -17.92 -10.68
C GLY A 111 -10.89 -16.64 -9.86
N PHE A 112 -12.01 -15.95 -10.10
CA PHE A 112 -12.28 -14.63 -9.51
C PHE A 112 -12.26 -14.60 -7.98
N SER A 113 -12.69 -15.68 -7.32
CA SER A 113 -12.66 -15.77 -5.85
C SER A 113 -11.23 -15.78 -5.30
N GLU A 114 -10.29 -16.40 -6.02
CA GLU A 114 -8.88 -16.36 -5.66
C GLU A 114 -8.26 -15.00 -5.99
N GLU A 115 -8.64 -14.39 -7.12
CA GLU A 115 -8.13 -13.06 -7.49
C GLU A 115 -8.49 -11.97 -6.49
N LEU A 116 -9.71 -12.02 -5.94
CA LEU A 116 -10.12 -11.10 -4.88
C LEU A 116 -9.30 -11.27 -3.60
N LYS A 117 -8.79 -12.47 -3.31
CA LYS A 117 -7.93 -12.73 -2.15
C LYS A 117 -6.51 -12.19 -2.36
N GLU A 118 -6.09 -11.97 -3.60
CA GLU A 118 -4.80 -11.34 -3.91
C GLU A 118 -4.81 -9.83 -3.67
N VAL A 119 -6.00 -9.23 -3.55
CA VAL A 119 -6.16 -7.83 -3.18
C VAL A 119 -5.98 -7.68 -1.67
N GLY A 120 -4.91 -7.01 -1.27
CA GLY A 120 -4.74 -6.51 0.10
C GLY A 120 -5.53 -5.23 0.31
N ILE A 121 -6.02 -5.05 1.52
CA ILE A 121 -6.79 -3.89 1.96
C ILE A 121 -6.05 -3.26 3.12
N SER A 122 -5.74 -1.97 3.02
CA SER A 122 -5.19 -1.18 4.10
C SER A 122 -6.15 -0.07 4.46
N THR A 123 -6.52 0.01 5.73
CA THR A 123 -7.32 1.12 6.25
C THR A 123 -6.52 1.87 7.28
N GLY A 124 -6.74 3.18 7.35
CA GLY A 124 -6.03 4.04 8.29
C GLY A 124 -6.83 5.25 8.66
N PHE A 125 -6.53 5.79 9.84
CA PHE A 125 -6.98 7.09 10.25
C PHE A 125 -5.81 7.89 10.82
N GLU A 126 -5.88 9.20 10.65
CA GLU A 126 -4.91 10.17 11.16
C GLU A 126 -5.68 11.31 11.83
N TYR A 127 -5.24 11.72 13.01
CA TYR A 127 -5.75 12.87 13.71
C TYR A 127 -4.61 13.83 14.00
N TRP A 128 -4.73 15.06 13.52
CA TRP A 128 -3.81 16.15 13.81
C TRP A 128 -4.43 17.13 14.79
N TYR A 129 -3.64 17.56 15.76
CA TYR A 129 -3.96 18.65 16.67
C TYR A 129 -2.92 19.77 16.55
N ASN A 130 -3.42 20.98 16.31
CA ASN A 130 -2.65 22.22 16.12
C ASN A 130 -1.51 22.09 15.09
N GLN A 131 -1.66 21.20 14.10
CA GLN A 131 -0.63 20.83 13.12
C GLN A 131 0.74 20.47 13.74
N GLN A 132 0.75 20.07 15.01
CA GLN A 132 1.96 19.77 15.78
C GLN A 132 1.95 18.33 16.28
N PHE A 133 0.82 17.86 16.77
CA PHE A 133 0.68 16.51 17.30
C PHE A 133 -0.17 15.68 16.34
N ALA A 134 0.34 14.52 15.95
CA ALA A 134 -0.39 13.55 15.15
C ALA A 134 -0.59 12.26 15.93
N VAL A 135 -1.77 11.67 15.83
CA VAL A 135 -2.05 10.29 16.24
C VAL A 135 -2.54 9.53 15.02
N ARG A 136 -1.97 8.34 14.82
CA ARG A 136 -2.25 7.50 13.65
C ARG A 136 -2.63 6.11 14.08
N GLY A 137 -3.64 5.56 13.42
CA GLY A 137 -4.03 4.17 13.56
C GLY A 137 -4.27 3.56 12.20
N GLY A 138 -3.99 2.28 12.05
CA GLY A 138 -4.22 1.59 10.80
C GLY A 138 -4.28 0.09 10.96
N TYR A 139 -4.86 -0.54 9.96
CA TYR A 139 -4.96 -1.99 9.85
C TYR A 139 -4.66 -2.40 8.41
N ASN A 140 -3.74 -3.34 8.25
CA ASN A 140 -3.44 -3.97 6.98
C ASN A 140 -3.99 -5.39 7.00
N TYR A 141 -4.71 -5.76 5.94
CA TYR A 141 -5.24 -7.08 5.73
C TYR A 141 -4.82 -7.60 4.36
N GLN A 142 -4.11 -8.72 4.36
CA GLN A 142 -3.85 -9.53 3.18
C GLN A 142 -4.29 -10.95 3.45
N SER A 143 -4.79 -11.64 2.42
CA SER A 143 -5.25 -13.02 2.55
C SER A 143 -4.15 -13.95 3.08
N PRO A 144 -4.47 -14.83 4.05
CA PRO A 144 -3.55 -15.87 4.52
C PRO A 144 -3.07 -16.81 3.41
N GLN A 145 -3.86 -16.99 2.36
CA GLN A 145 -3.54 -17.88 1.24
C GLN A 145 -2.55 -17.27 0.24
N LYS A 146 -2.22 -15.96 0.36
CA LYS A 146 -1.41 -15.23 -0.61
C LYS A 146 -0.18 -14.55 -0.01
N GLY A 147 -0.27 -14.04 1.22
CA GLY A 147 0.87 -13.41 1.90
C GLY A 147 0.76 -13.30 3.41
N ASP A 148 -0.44 -13.52 3.98
CA ASP A 148 -0.71 -13.46 5.42
C ASP A 148 -0.18 -12.22 6.17
N SER A 149 -0.08 -11.10 5.44
CA SER A 149 0.28 -9.81 6.03
C SER A 149 -0.95 -9.20 6.70
N ARG A 150 -1.13 -9.49 7.99
CA ARG A 150 -2.20 -8.91 8.82
C ARG A 150 -1.62 -8.27 10.06
N TYR A 151 -1.76 -6.96 10.19
CA TYR A 151 -1.20 -6.23 11.32
C TYR A 151 -1.94 -4.92 11.58
N PHE A 152 -1.98 -4.54 12.85
CA PHE A 152 -2.39 -3.22 13.29
C PHE A 152 -1.17 -2.32 13.44
N THR A 153 -1.35 -1.04 13.15
CA THR A 153 -0.31 -0.02 13.35
C THR A 153 -0.86 1.08 14.22
N LEU A 154 -0.09 1.48 15.23
CA LEU A 154 -0.35 2.68 16.01
C LEU A 154 0.85 3.60 15.88
N GLY A 155 0.62 4.90 15.80
CA GLY A 155 1.70 5.87 15.70
C GLY A 155 1.37 7.20 16.32
N ALA A 156 2.42 7.91 16.70
CA ALA A 156 2.37 9.27 17.19
C ALA A 156 3.43 10.11 16.48
N GLY A 157 3.09 11.33 16.12
CA GLY A 157 3.98 12.29 15.47
C GLY A 157 4.05 13.58 16.25
N LEU A 158 5.23 14.18 16.29
CA LEU A 158 5.48 15.51 16.83
C LEU A 158 6.21 16.35 15.78
N LYS A 159 5.60 17.46 15.40
CA LYS A 159 6.19 18.49 14.54
C LYS A 159 6.56 19.70 15.38
N TYR A 160 7.85 20.01 15.43
CA TYR A 160 8.39 21.16 16.14
C TYR A 160 9.34 21.96 15.24
N ASN A 161 8.88 23.12 14.79
CA ASN A 161 9.61 24.03 13.91
C ASN A 161 10.10 23.35 12.61
N VAL A 162 11.38 22.99 12.53
CA VAL A 162 12.02 22.32 11.38
C VAL A 162 12.11 20.80 11.53
N PHE A 163 11.81 20.28 12.72
CA PHE A 163 11.89 18.86 13.04
C PHE A 163 10.51 18.22 13.03
N ASN A 164 10.41 17.02 12.47
CA ASN A 164 9.27 16.13 12.65
C ASN A 164 9.78 14.79 13.13
N ILE A 165 9.20 14.29 14.21
CA ILE A 165 9.54 13.04 14.84
C ILE A 165 8.32 12.15 14.77
N ASP A 166 8.44 10.97 14.18
CA ASP A 166 7.34 10.01 14.10
C ASP A 166 7.76 8.69 14.75
N PHE A 167 6.87 8.18 15.60
CA PHE A 167 6.95 6.88 16.24
C PHE A 167 5.82 6.01 15.71
N ALA A 168 6.12 4.77 15.34
CA ALA A 168 5.12 3.79 14.95
C ALA A 168 5.41 2.43 15.59
N TYR A 169 4.36 1.76 16.04
CA TYR A 169 4.39 0.41 16.59
C TYR A 169 3.52 -0.51 15.75
N LEU A 170 4.10 -1.62 15.32
CA LEU A 170 3.42 -2.63 14.50
C LEU A 170 3.02 -3.81 15.39
N ILE A 171 1.72 -3.96 15.58
CA ILE A 171 1.10 -5.07 16.29
C ILE A 171 0.71 -6.10 15.24
N ALA A 172 1.59 -7.08 15.02
CA ALA A 172 1.34 -8.21 14.13
C ALA A 172 1.28 -9.50 14.94
N ASN A 173 0.63 -10.54 14.41
CA ASN A 173 0.70 -11.86 15.00
C ASN A 173 2.14 -12.40 14.85
N ALA A 174 2.79 -12.74 15.96
CA ALA A 174 4.18 -13.20 15.98
C ALA A 174 4.41 -14.52 15.24
N GLN A 175 3.36 -15.33 15.03
CA GLN A 175 3.46 -16.57 14.24
C GLN A 175 3.51 -16.33 12.72
N SER A 176 2.96 -15.22 12.23
CA SER A 176 2.82 -14.97 10.78
C SER A 176 3.66 -13.80 10.25
N SER A 177 4.26 -12.98 11.12
CA SER A 177 5.03 -11.81 10.70
C SER A 177 6.34 -11.61 11.48
N PRO A 178 7.50 -11.54 10.79
CA PRO A 178 8.78 -11.23 11.42
C PRO A 178 8.88 -9.76 11.88
N LEU A 179 7.91 -8.91 11.51
CA LEU A 179 7.82 -7.51 11.92
C LEU A 179 6.96 -7.31 13.18
N ALA A 180 6.53 -8.40 13.82
CA ALA A 180 5.76 -8.33 15.05
C ALA A 180 6.52 -7.56 16.14
N ASN A 181 5.80 -6.67 16.84
CA ASN A 181 6.30 -5.88 17.96
C ASN A 181 7.52 -5.01 17.62
N THR A 182 7.64 -4.57 16.36
CA THR A 182 8.70 -3.67 15.94
C THR A 182 8.31 -2.22 16.18
N LEU A 183 9.22 -1.46 16.78
CA LEU A 183 9.17 0.00 16.88
C LEU A 183 9.90 0.62 15.69
N ARG A 184 9.26 1.57 15.02
CA ARG A 184 9.86 2.37 13.96
C ARG A 184 9.95 3.81 14.41
N PHE A 185 11.14 4.39 14.21
CA PHE A 185 11.44 5.78 14.50
C PHE A 185 11.83 6.48 13.20
N SER A 186 11.25 7.64 12.94
CA SER A 186 11.57 8.47 11.80
C SER A 186 11.81 9.91 12.25
N LEU A 187 12.84 10.53 11.68
CA LEU A 187 13.20 11.92 11.92
C LEU A 187 13.29 12.64 10.58
N LEU A 188 12.49 13.69 10.41
CA LEU A 188 12.44 14.47 9.19
C LEU A 188 12.85 15.92 9.46
N PHE A 189 13.77 16.42 8.63
CA PHE A 189 14.27 17.78 8.66
C PHE A 189 13.72 18.56 7.47
N ASN A 190 12.99 19.64 7.74
CA ASN A 190 12.50 20.56 6.73
C ASN A 190 13.45 21.76 6.62
N PHE A 191 14.24 21.79 5.54
CA PHE A 191 15.12 22.92 5.22
C PHE A 191 14.38 23.87 4.26
N GLY A 192 13.92 25.03 4.76
CA GLY A 192 13.32 26.08 3.93
C GLY A 192 12.52 27.11 4.71
N ASP A 193 12.52 28.36 4.22
CA ASP A 193 11.67 29.43 4.74
C ASP A 193 10.19 29.11 4.57
N LYS A 194 9.38 29.45 5.58
CA LYS A 194 7.91 29.39 5.49
C LYS A 194 7.49 30.20 4.27
N LYS A 195 7.07 29.53 3.19
CA LYS A 195 6.36 30.20 2.10
C LYS A 195 5.02 30.69 2.64
N THR A 196 5.02 31.92 3.14
CA THR A 196 3.81 32.71 3.33
C THR A 196 3.23 32.93 1.94
N PHE A 197 2.13 32.24 1.64
CA PHE A 197 1.26 32.68 0.56
C PHE A 197 0.78 34.08 0.96
N LYS A 198 1.22 35.09 0.19
CA LYS A 198 0.66 36.44 0.22
C LYS A 198 -0.69 36.46 -0.47
#